data_AF-A0AAW3ZDY8-F1
#
_entry.id   AF-A0AAW3ZDY8-F1
#
_cell.length_a   1.000
_cell.length_b   1.000
_cell.length_c   1.000
_cell.angle_alpha   90.00
_cell.angle_beta   90.00
_cell.angle_gamma   90.00
#
_symmetry.space_group_name_H-M   'P 1'
#
loop_
_entity.id
_entity.type
_entity.pdbx_description
1 polymer ?
#
loop_
_entity_poly.entity_id
_entity_poly.type
_entity_poly.pdbx_seq_one_letter_code
_entity_poly.pdbx_strand_id
1 'polypeptide(L)'
;MNKILQVARREFVATVMTKAFLFGLLIVPAMMVLMIWLLPFLINQKAPPIEGEIALLDRSGVVAEAAKQHLSPEGFASRRRDFEARFDAAMPGGVRKVVDSDLARSKIDEGLAQVLGEVPKLRVHVLADDAALEAAKEQLRQSERQKDSKLLAIIEIEADAVDAEAAALGSYLLYVRDKLDVRLLDELRDGMKQALVASRLGARQLDPAEVRRLTSVPRVAPIKLSAQGDSKRNEIASALLPMAFMVLMFIAVMTAGQQLMTSTIEEKASRVVELLLAAVSPTELMAGKILGQLAVGALMLALYGAIGLLGLISFAAMGLLDLSLLFYLFVFFLIAYVTLASLMAAIGAAVNELREAQTLLTPVILTMVFPMMLWMPISRDPNSMLAMVTSILPPTGPFVMIIRMSSSSPPPMWEVWLSIGLGILGAWLAVWFAGKVFRIGLLMHGKPPSFMTLLRWARMA
;
A
#
# COMPACT_ATOMS: atom_id res chain seq x y z
N MET A 1 34.67 -30.74 -15.20
CA MET A 1 33.71 -30.03 -14.32
C MET A 1 33.35 -28.73 -15.02
N ASN A 2 32.06 -28.55 -15.39
CA ASN A 2 31.62 -27.53 -16.36
C ASN A 2 32.10 -26.12 -15.99
N LYS A 3 32.79 -25.46 -16.94
CA LYS A 3 33.29 -24.08 -16.83
C LYS A 3 32.21 -23.10 -16.33
N ILE A 4 30.96 -23.33 -16.75
CA ILE A 4 29.75 -22.62 -16.29
C ILE A 4 29.64 -22.60 -14.76
N LEU A 5 29.82 -23.75 -14.09
CA LEU A 5 29.67 -23.84 -12.63
C LEU A 5 30.82 -23.14 -11.90
N GLN A 6 32.03 -23.15 -12.46
CA GLN A 6 33.17 -22.41 -11.91
C GLN A 6 32.93 -20.90 -11.98
N VAL A 7 32.42 -20.41 -13.11
CA VAL A 7 32.00 -19.01 -13.25
C VAL A 7 30.87 -18.68 -12.27
N ALA A 8 29.83 -19.52 -12.18
CA ALA A 8 28.72 -19.31 -11.27
C ALA A 8 29.16 -19.24 -9.80
N ARG A 9 30.07 -20.14 -9.38
CA ARG A 9 30.65 -20.11 -8.03
C ARG A 9 31.45 -18.83 -7.79
N ARG A 10 32.26 -18.41 -8.76
CA ARG A 10 33.03 -17.16 -8.67
C ARG A 10 32.11 -15.97 -8.45
N GLU A 11 31.08 -15.84 -9.27
CA GLU A 11 30.11 -14.74 -9.20
C GLU A 11 29.36 -14.73 -7.87
N PHE A 12 28.86 -15.88 -7.43
CA PHE A 12 28.17 -16.00 -6.15
C PHE A 12 29.07 -15.54 -4.99
N VAL A 13 30.30 -16.05 -4.92
CA VAL A 13 31.24 -15.71 -3.83
C VAL A 13 31.65 -14.24 -3.91
N ALA A 14 31.96 -13.74 -5.11
CA ALA A 14 32.35 -12.34 -5.32
C ALA A 14 31.26 -11.37 -4.85
N THR A 15 29.98 -11.73 -5.00
CA THR A 15 28.87 -10.91 -4.55
C THR A 15 28.60 -11.05 -3.06
N VAL A 16 28.38 -12.27 -2.57
CA VAL A 16 27.92 -12.52 -1.17
C VAL A 16 28.98 -12.14 -0.13
N MET A 17 30.27 -12.22 -0.47
CA MET A 17 31.35 -11.85 0.45
C MET A 17 31.62 -10.34 0.49
N THR A 18 30.95 -9.52 -0.31
CA THR A 18 31.15 -8.07 -0.26
C THR A 18 30.47 -7.46 0.98
N LYS A 19 31.14 -6.49 1.60
CA LYS A 19 30.53 -5.69 2.68
C LYS A 19 29.25 -5.01 2.20
N ALA A 20 29.25 -4.50 0.96
CA ALA A 20 28.09 -3.86 0.35
C ALA A 20 26.88 -4.80 0.29
N PHE A 21 27.07 -6.07 -0.07
CA PHE A 21 26.00 -7.07 -0.04
C PHE A 21 25.50 -7.33 1.38
N LEU A 22 26.39 -7.56 2.35
CA LEU A 22 26.00 -7.82 3.74
C LEU A 22 25.23 -6.65 4.36
N PHE A 23 25.67 -5.41 4.13
CA PHE A 23 24.95 -4.22 4.56
C PHE A 23 23.63 -4.07 3.82
N GLY A 24 23.61 -4.17 2.49
CA GLY A 24 22.40 -4.04 1.68
C GLY A 24 21.33 -5.08 2.05
N LEU A 25 21.77 -6.30 2.36
CA LEU A 25 20.93 -7.40 2.84
C LEU A 25 20.24 -7.06 4.16
N LEU A 26 20.89 -6.37 5.08
CA LEU A 26 20.29 -6.04 6.39
C LEU A 26 19.55 -4.71 6.40
N ILE A 27 19.96 -3.74 5.58
CA ILE A 27 19.39 -2.39 5.55
C ILE A 27 17.91 -2.43 5.16
N VAL A 28 17.53 -3.18 4.12
CA VAL A 28 16.14 -3.17 3.65
C VAL A 28 15.18 -3.76 4.70
N PRO A 29 15.43 -4.96 5.28
CA PRO A 29 14.61 -5.46 6.38
C PRO A 29 14.63 -4.55 7.61
N ALA A 30 15.79 -4.01 8.00
CA ALA A 30 15.89 -3.10 9.14
C ALA A 30 15.08 -1.82 8.91
N MET A 31 15.12 -1.26 7.70
CA MET A 31 14.33 -0.10 7.30
C MET A 31 12.84 -0.44 7.25
N MET A 32 12.45 -1.64 6.80
CA MET A 32 11.06 -2.09 6.86
C MET A 32 10.57 -2.21 8.31
N VAL A 33 11.35 -2.84 9.19
CA VAL A 33 11.04 -2.95 10.62
C VAL A 33 10.97 -1.57 11.26
N LEU A 34 11.94 -0.70 10.97
CA LEU A 34 11.95 0.69 11.43
C LEU A 34 10.72 1.44 10.91
N MET A 35 10.36 1.29 9.64
CA MET A 35 9.20 1.95 9.05
C MET A 35 7.90 1.44 9.68
N ILE A 36 7.76 0.14 9.90
CA ILE A 36 6.62 -0.46 10.63
C ILE A 36 6.55 0.10 12.06
N TRP A 37 7.68 0.30 12.72
CA TRP A 37 7.77 0.89 14.05
C TRP A 37 7.55 2.41 14.08
N LEU A 38 7.96 3.12 13.03
CA LEU A 38 7.88 4.58 12.88
C LEU A 38 6.53 5.02 12.30
N LEU A 39 5.81 4.16 11.58
CA LEU A 39 4.50 4.48 10.99
C LEU A 39 3.49 4.92 12.05
N PRO A 40 3.36 4.24 13.21
CA PRO A 40 2.59 4.76 14.33
C PRO A 40 3.07 6.14 14.74
N PHE A 41 4.37 6.39 14.89
CA PHE A 41 4.90 7.70 15.29
C PHE A 41 4.60 8.82 14.27
N LEU A 42 4.69 8.54 12.96
CA LEU A 42 4.39 9.52 11.90
C LEU A 42 2.90 9.82 11.77
N ILE A 43 2.04 8.82 12.03
CA ILE A 43 0.58 8.98 12.05
C ILE A 43 0.12 9.56 13.40
N ASN A 44 0.86 9.31 14.48
CA ASN A 44 0.60 9.73 15.85
C ASN A 44 1.21 11.11 16.16
N GLN A 45 1.00 12.07 15.26
CA GLN A 45 1.05 13.46 15.70
C GLN A 45 -0.26 13.71 16.44
N LYS A 46 -0.21 13.84 17.77
CA LYS A 46 -1.35 14.35 18.54
C LYS A 46 -1.85 15.60 17.83
N ALA A 47 -3.07 15.55 17.30
CA ALA A 47 -3.65 16.72 16.67
C ALA A 47 -3.62 17.87 17.70
N PRO A 48 -3.16 19.07 17.33
CA PRO A 48 -3.12 20.18 18.25
C PRO A 48 -4.52 20.43 18.84
N PRO A 49 -4.61 20.83 20.11
CA PRO A 49 -5.91 21.12 20.74
C PRO A 49 -6.62 22.19 19.91
N ILE A 50 -7.83 21.85 19.46
CA ILE A 50 -8.64 22.75 18.63
C ILE A 50 -9.42 23.65 19.58
N GLU A 51 -8.97 24.90 19.68
CA GLU A 51 -9.66 25.95 20.43
C GLU A 51 -10.10 27.06 19.47
N GLY A 52 -11.37 27.46 19.55
CA GLY A 52 -11.89 28.51 18.67
C GLY A 52 -13.35 28.85 18.89
N GLU A 53 -13.84 29.70 18.01
CA GLU A 53 -15.17 30.30 18.05
C GLU A 53 -15.95 29.91 16.78
N ILE A 54 -17.25 29.68 16.94
CA ILE A 54 -18.18 29.39 15.85
C ILE A 54 -19.30 30.40 15.93
N ALA A 55 -19.63 31.04 14.81
CA ALA A 55 -20.78 31.90 14.72
C ALA A 55 -21.99 31.10 14.21
N LEU A 56 -23.16 31.29 14.81
CA LEU A 56 -24.39 30.56 14.50
C LEU A 56 -25.52 31.55 14.26
N LEU A 57 -26.07 31.61 13.05
CA LEU A 57 -27.33 32.29 12.78
C LEU A 57 -28.44 31.24 12.69
N ASP A 58 -29.46 31.36 13.54
CA ASP A 58 -30.61 30.46 13.51
C ASP A 58 -31.86 31.18 13.02
N ARG A 59 -32.21 30.99 11.74
CA ARG A 59 -33.44 31.55 11.15
C ARG A 59 -34.70 30.79 11.59
N SER A 60 -34.56 29.57 12.11
CA SER A 60 -35.69 28.76 12.61
C SER A 60 -36.12 29.15 14.02
N GLY A 61 -35.20 29.74 14.81
CA GLY A 61 -35.42 30.15 16.20
C GLY A 61 -35.49 29.02 17.22
N VAL A 62 -35.32 27.76 16.80
CA VAL A 62 -35.50 26.57 17.65
C VAL A 62 -34.20 25.77 17.82
N VAL A 63 -33.30 25.80 16.85
CA VAL A 63 -32.13 24.91 16.78
C VAL A 63 -30.92 25.47 17.54
N ALA A 64 -30.86 26.78 17.79
CA ALA A 64 -29.71 27.45 18.39
C ALA A 64 -29.26 26.82 19.71
N GLU A 65 -30.19 26.51 20.61
CA GLU A 65 -29.87 25.91 21.91
C GLU A 65 -29.42 24.45 21.79
N ALA A 66 -30.07 23.67 20.92
CA ALA A 66 -29.66 22.30 20.64
C ALA A 66 -28.26 22.27 20.00
N ALA A 67 -27.95 23.21 19.10
CA ALA A 67 -26.64 23.34 18.47
C ALA A 67 -25.55 23.71 19.48
N LYS A 68 -25.80 24.66 20.39
CA LYS A 68 -24.87 24.99 21.48
C LYS A 68 -24.54 23.77 22.33
N GLN A 69 -25.55 22.98 22.70
CA GLN A 69 -25.35 21.78 23.52
C GLN A 69 -24.51 20.73 22.78
N HIS A 70 -24.83 20.43 21.51
CA HIS A 70 -24.14 19.40 20.73
C HIS A 70 -22.76 19.81 20.22
N LEU A 71 -22.47 21.11 20.11
CA LEU A 71 -21.16 21.67 19.76
C LEU A 71 -20.36 22.12 21.00
N SER A 72 -20.85 21.82 22.21
CA SER A 72 -20.11 22.05 23.45
C SER A 72 -19.07 20.93 23.69
N PRO A 73 -18.05 21.17 24.52
CA PRO A 73 -17.12 20.13 24.95
C PRO A 73 -17.82 18.88 25.51
N GLU A 74 -18.94 19.06 26.23
CA GLU A 74 -19.74 17.96 26.77
C GLU A 74 -20.48 17.18 25.67
N GLY A 75 -20.99 17.89 24.64
CA GLY A 75 -21.62 17.28 23.47
C GLY A 75 -20.64 16.43 22.67
N PHE A 76 -19.42 16.92 22.43
CA PHE A 76 -18.33 16.15 21.82
C PHE A 76 -17.96 14.93 22.67
N ALA A 77 -17.79 15.11 23.98
CA ALA A 77 -17.46 14.01 24.89
C ALA A 77 -18.56 12.93 24.93
N SER A 78 -19.84 13.33 24.91
CA SER A 78 -20.95 12.39 24.89
C SER A 78 -21.00 11.58 23.59
N ARG A 79 -20.79 12.21 22.44
CA ARG A 79 -20.72 11.49 21.15
C ARG A 79 -19.62 10.45 21.12
N ARG A 80 -18.47 10.74 21.72
CA ARG A 80 -17.35 9.80 21.79
C ARG A 80 -17.67 8.61 22.66
N ARG A 81 -18.26 8.83 23.84
CA ARG A 81 -18.75 7.73 24.69
C ARG A 81 -19.78 6.86 23.97
N ASP A 82 -20.69 7.47 23.21
CA ASP A 82 -21.66 6.71 22.40
C ASP A 82 -20.98 5.92 21.27
N PHE A 83 -19.93 6.48 20.65
CA PHE A 83 -19.13 5.81 19.63
C PHE A 83 -18.35 4.63 20.22
N GLU A 84 -17.68 4.82 21.36
CA GLU A 84 -16.98 3.80 22.12
C GLU A 84 -17.92 2.65 22.51
N ALA A 85 -19.07 2.97 23.11
CA ALA A 85 -20.06 1.97 23.50
C ALA A 85 -20.59 1.17 22.30
N ARG A 86 -20.77 1.81 21.14
CA ARG A 86 -21.17 1.14 19.89
C ARG A 86 -20.05 0.28 19.31
N PHE A 87 -18.81 0.76 19.39
CA PHE A 87 -17.64 0.03 18.95
C PHE A 87 -17.48 -1.26 19.77
N ASP A 88 -17.61 -1.16 21.09
CA ASP A 88 -17.59 -2.29 22.02
C ASP A 88 -18.74 -3.27 21.80
N ALA A 89 -19.94 -2.77 21.53
CA ALA A 89 -21.11 -3.60 21.23
C ALA A 89 -20.99 -4.31 19.86
N ALA A 90 -20.29 -3.70 18.89
CA ALA A 90 -20.05 -4.25 17.56
C ALA A 90 -18.89 -5.27 17.52
N MET A 91 -18.07 -5.37 18.58
CA MET A 91 -16.97 -6.32 18.60
C MET A 91 -17.48 -7.77 18.62
N PRO A 92 -17.01 -8.64 17.68
CA PRO A 92 -17.38 -10.05 17.67
C PRO A 92 -17.01 -10.72 19.00
N GLY A 93 -17.84 -11.62 19.52
CA GLY A 93 -17.59 -12.28 20.82
C GLY A 93 -16.25 -13.04 20.91
N GLY A 94 -15.68 -13.48 19.77
CA GLY A 94 -14.35 -14.09 19.72
C GLY A 94 -13.19 -13.07 19.82
N VAL A 95 -13.42 -11.82 19.44
CA VAL A 95 -12.47 -10.70 19.61
C VAL A 95 -12.59 -10.15 21.03
N ARG A 96 -13.82 -10.04 21.56
CA ARG A 96 -14.09 -9.58 22.93
C ARG A 96 -13.29 -10.37 23.99
N LYS A 97 -13.22 -11.69 23.88
CA LYS A 97 -12.43 -12.57 24.78
C LYS A 97 -10.91 -12.38 24.68
N VAL A 98 -10.38 -11.95 23.52
CA VAL A 98 -8.95 -11.66 23.32
C VAL A 98 -8.63 -10.23 23.78
N VAL A 99 -9.59 -9.32 23.61
CA VAL A 99 -9.52 -7.92 24.01
C VAL A 99 -9.69 -7.73 25.51
N ASP A 100 -10.39 -8.61 26.24
CA ASP A 100 -10.56 -8.55 27.70
C ASP A 100 -9.25 -8.67 28.51
N SER A 101 -8.09 -8.84 27.87
CA SER A 101 -6.80 -8.61 28.53
C SER A 101 -6.53 -7.11 28.66
N ASP A 102 -6.14 -6.65 29.86
CA ASP A 102 -5.92 -5.22 30.16
C ASP A 102 -5.02 -4.52 29.14
N LEU A 103 -4.03 -5.24 28.59
CA LEU A 103 -3.09 -4.74 27.58
C LEU A 103 -3.70 -4.58 26.18
N ALA A 104 -4.69 -5.39 25.81
CA ALA A 104 -5.35 -5.30 24.51
C ALA A 104 -6.43 -4.20 24.52
N ARG A 105 -7.17 -4.04 25.63
CA ARG A 105 -8.07 -2.91 25.84
C ARG A 105 -7.32 -1.58 25.82
N SER A 106 -6.22 -1.45 26.57
CA SER A 106 -5.46 -0.20 26.61
C SER A 106 -4.96 0.24 25.23
N LYS A 107 -4.55 -0.70 24.37
CA LYS A 107 -4.11 -0.39 23.00
C LYS A 107 -5.26 -0.05 22.04
N ILE A 108 -6.44 -0.63 22.25
CA ILE A 108 -7.65 -0.27 21.50
C ILE A 108 -8.13 1.11 21.92
N ASP A 109 -8.15 1.39 23.22
CA ASP A 109 -8.53 2.68 23.78
C ASP A 109 -7.54 3.78 23.35
N GLU A 110 -6.23 3.50 23.38
CA GLU A 110 -5.21 4.40 22.83
C GLU A 110 -5.38 4.63 21.32
N GLY A 111 -5.70 3.58 20.55
CA GLY A 111 -5.97 3.69 19.12
C GLY A 111 -7.24 4.49 18.80
N LEU A 112 -8.32 4.27 19.55
CA LEU A 112 -9.56 5.05 19.44
C LEU A 112 -9.33 6.50 19.85
N ALA A 113 -8.62 6.74 20.95
CA ALA A 113 -8.25 8.08 21.39
C ALA A 113 -7.34 8.79 20.37
N GLN A 114 -6.51 8.08 19.61
CA GLN A 114 -5.71 8.65 18.52
C GLN A 114 -6.57 9.03 17.31
N VAL A 115 -7.54 8.20 16.93
CA VAL A 115 -8.45 8.46 15.81
C VAL A 115 -9.42 9.60 16.13
N LEU A 116 -9.98 9.60 17.33
CA LEU A 116 -10.91 10.63 17.82
C LEU A 116 -10.18 11.92 18.25
N GLY A 117 -8.89 11.81 18.62
CA GLY A 117 -8.00 12.83 19.20
C GLY A 117 -8.61 13.61 20.38
N GLU A 118 -8.13 14.84 20.65
CA GLU A 118 -8.62 15.60 21.81
C GLU A 118 -10.00 16.23 21.57
N VAL A 119 -10.76 16.46 22.65
CA VAL A 119 -12.10 17.08 22.59
C VAL A 119 -11.94 18.55 22.17
N PRO A 120 -12.59 19.00 21.07
CA PRO A 120 -12.54 20.40 20.67
C PRO A 120 -13.16 21.31 21.74
N LYS A 121 -12.49 22.43 22.03
CA LYS A 121 -13.04 23.47 22.92
C LYS A 121 -13.56 24.62 22.08
N LEU A 122 -14.83 24.53 21.73
CA LEU A 122 -15.49 25.50 20.86
C LEU A 122 -16.43 26.38 21.67
N ARG A 123 -16.42 27.69 21.36
CA ARG A 123 -17.40 28.66 21.87
C ARG A 123 -18.36 29.03 20.75
N VAL A 124 -19.64 28.80 20.96
CA VAL A 124 -20.69 29.08 19.96
C VAL A 124 -21.33 30.43 20.27
N HIS A 125 -21.23 31.37 19.35
CA HIS A 125 -21.83 32.71 19.43
C HIS A 125 -23.03 32.80 18.50
N VAL A 126 -24.20 33.13 19.04
CA VAL A 126 -25.42 33.30 18.23
C VAL A 126 -25.44 34.70 17.63
N LEU A 127 -25.60 34.78 16.32
CA LEU A 127 -25.72 36.01 15.56
C LEU A 127 -27.18 36.49 15.58
N ALA A 128 -27.38 37.80 15.65
CA ALA A 128 -28.70 38.40 15.77
C ALA A 128 -29.41 38.59 14.43
N ASP A 129 -28.68 38.93 13.37
CA ASP A 129 -29.23 39.32 12.07
C ASP A 129 -28.28 39.04 10.89
N ASP A 130 -28.78 39.30 9.69
CA ASP A 130 -28.03 39.15 8.43
C ASP A 130 -26.82 40.10 8.35
N ALA A 131 -26.88 41.26 9.02
CA ALA A 131 -25.76 42.20 9.07
C ALA A 131 -24.58 41.60 9.88
N ALA A 132 -24.87 40.97 11.01
CA ALA A 132 -23.89 40.24 11.80
C ALA A 132 -23.32 39.01 11.06
N LEU A 133 -24.15 38.34 10.24
CA LEU A 133 -23.71 37.23 9.39
C LEU A 133 -22.69 37.68 8.34
N GLU A 134 -22.96 38.76 7.61
CA GLU A 134 -22.03 39.26 6.60
C GLU A 134 -20.73 39.78 7.24
N ALA A 135 -20.81 40.41 8.41
CA ALA A 135 -19.63 40.81 9.19
C ALA A 135 -18.78 39.58 9.60
N ALA A 136 -19.41 38.50 10.07
CA ALA A 136 -18.72 37.26 10.42
C ALA A 136 -18.07 36.60 9.20
N LYS A 137 -18.76 36.56 8.04
CA LYS A 137 -18.19 36.03 6.78
C LYS A 137 -16.94 36.80 6.37
N GLU A 138 -16.95 38.12 6.51
CA GLU A 138 -15.79 38.94 6.22
C GLU A 138 -14.63 38.70 7.20
N GLN A 139 -14.91 38.54 8.49
CA GLN A 139 -13.91 38.12 9.48
C GLN A 139 -13.31 36.73 9.16
N LEU A 140 -14.14 35.80 8.70
CA LEU A 140 -13.69 34.46 8.30
C LEU A 140 -12.79 34.52 7.05
N ARG A 141 -13.09 35.38 6.07
CA ARG A 141 -12.19 35.61 4.93
C ARG A 141 -10.86 36.24 5.36
N GLN A 142 -10.90 37.17 6.30
CA GLN A 142 -9.69 37.82 6.82
C GLN A 142 -8.85 36.93 7.74
N SER A 143 -9.45 35.88 8.29
CA SER A 143 -8.77 34.87 9.12
C SER A 143 -7.66 34.12 8.38
N GLU A 144 -7.67 34.10 7.04
CA GLU A 144 -6.56 33.58 6.23
C GLU A 144 -5.30 34.43 6.37
N ARG A 145 -5.44 35.74 6.56
CA ARG A 145 -4.33 36.71 6.65
C ARG A 145 -3.81 36.86 8.08
N GLN A 146 -4.62 36.51 9.09
CA GLN A 146 -4.27 36.62 10.50
C GLN A 146 -4.23 35.22 11.15
N LYS A 147 -3.02 34.75 11.47
CA LYS A 147 -2.80 33.44 12.12
C LYS A 147 -3.51 33.27 13.48
N ASP A 148 -3.91 34.36 14.14
CA ASP A 148 -4.54 34.36 15.47
C ASP A 148 -6.07 34.49 15.44
N SER A 149 -6.71 34.44 14.28
CA SER A 149 -8.17 34.52 14.22
C SER A 149 -8.80 33.27 14.85
N LYS A 150 -9.61 33.50 15.89
CA LYS A 150 -10.29 32.46 16.66
C LYS A 150 -11.55 31.95 15.98
N LEU A 151 -12.12 32.67 15.01
CA LEU A 151 -13.31 32.25 14.27
C LEU A 151 -12.96 31.13 13.29
N LEU A 152 -13.54 29.96 13.50
CA LEU A 152 -13.22 28.74 12.73
C LEU A 152 -14.27 28.41 11.67
N ALA A 153 -15.54 28.67 11.98
CA ALA A 153 -16.67 28.36 11.12
C ALA A 153 -17.88 29.26 11.41
N ILE A 154 -18.76 29.38 10.43
CA ILE A 154 -20.06 30.04 10.53
C ILE A 154 -21.12 29.04 10.06
N ILE A 155 -22.18 28.94 10.85
CA ILE A 155 -23.31 28.04 10.60
C ILE A 155 -24.55 28.91 10.44
N GLU A 156 -25.23 28.77 9.32
CA GLU A 156 -26.48 29.44 9.03
C GLU A 156 -27.57 28.38 8.87
N ILE A 157 -28.58 28.41 9.74
CA ILE A 157 -29.68 27.45 9.74
C ILE A 157 -30.85 28.08 8.98
N GLU A 158 -31.42 27.33 8.03
CA GLU A 158 -32.55 27.78 7.23
C GLU A 158 -33.85 27.82 8.07
N ALA A 159 -34.81 28.69 7.71
CA ALA A 159 -36.02 28.91 8.50
C ALA A 159 -36.95 27.70 8.55
N ASP A 160 -36.99 26.93 7.46
CA ASP A 160 -37.76 25.70 7.27
C ASP A 160 -37.04 24.44 7.76
N ALA A 161 -35.87 24.58 8.40
CA ALA A 161 -35.05 23.44 8.81
C ALA A 161 -35.72 22.51 9.84
N VAL A 162 -36.72 23.02 10.57
CA VAL A 162 -37.48 22.30 11.62
C VAL A 162 -38.98 22.37 11.39
N ASP A 163 -39.44 22.93 10.26
CA ASP A 163 -40.86 23.07 9.98
C ASP A 163 -41.52 21.67 9.88
N ALA A 164 -42.42 21.38 10.82
CA ALA A 164 -43.05 20.07 10.91
C ALA A 164 -43.95 19.77 9.71
N GLU A 165 -44.49 20.82 9.07
CA GLU A 165 -45.48 20.76 7.99
C GLU A 165 -44.84 20.93 6.59
N ALA A 166 -43.57 21.30 6.51
CA ALA A 166 -42.87 21.46 5.24
C ALA A 166 -42.73 20.12 4.49
N ALA A 167 -43.03 20.14 3.18
CA ALA A 167 -42.90 18.98 2.29
C ALA A 167 -41.45 18.51 2.10
N ALA A 168 -40.49 19.45 2.22
CA ALA A 168 -39.07 19.19 2.29
C ALA A 168 -38.49 20.03 3.42
N LEU A 169 -37.67 19.43 4.28
CA LEU A 169 -37.05 20.13 5.41
C LEU A 169 -35.78 20.85 4.93
N GLY A 170 -35.66 22.13 5.27
CA GLY A 170 -34.45 22.93 5.06
C GLY A 170 -33.22 22.36 5.77
N SER A 171 -32.03 22.84 5.41
CA SER A 171 -30.75 22.38 5.93
C SER A 171 -30.03 23.50 6.70
N TYR A 172 -28.71 23.40 6.78
CA TYR A 172 -27.82 24.46 7.23
C TYR A 172 -26.70 24.67 6.21
N LEU A 173 -26.23 25.91 6.12
CA LEU A 173 -25.03 26.30 5.39
C LEU A 173 -23.87 26.37 6.36
N LEU A 174 -22.75 25.75 6.01
CA LEU A 174 -21.53 25.72 6.81
C LEU A 174 -20.39 26.39 6.03
N TYR A 175 -20.01 27.58 6.49
CA TYR A 175 -18.86 28.31 5.98
C TYR A 175 -17.67 28.02 6.90
N VAL A 176 -16.55 27.61 6.33
CA VAL A 176 -15.33 27.25 7.09
C VAL A 176 -14.13 28.04 6.61
N ARG A 177 -13.16 28.24 7.50
CA ARG A 177 -11.86 28.80 7.14
C ARG A 177 -11.11 27.85 6.19
N ASP A 178 -10.29 28.40 5.29
CA ASP A 178 -9.38 27.57 4.48
C ASP A 178 -8.44 26.75 5.37
N LYS A 179 -8.20 25.50 4.97
CA LYS A 179 -7.41 24.51 5.73
C LYS A 179 -7.92 24.24 7.15
N LEU A 180 -9.23 24.33 7.38
CA LEU A 180 -9.83 23.80 8.61
C LEU A 180 -9.48 22.31 8.75
N ASP A 181 -9.17 21.89 9.96
CA ASP A 181 -8.90 20.49 10.26
C ASP A 181 -10.09 19.62 9.83
N VAL A 182 -9.83 18.56 9.06
CA VAL A 182 -10.87 17.69 8.48
C VAL A 182 -11.68 17.00 9.59
N ARG A 183 -11.05 16.68 10.71
CA ARG A 183 -11.72 16.02 11.83
C ARG A 183 -12.67 16.99 12.53
N LEU A 184 -12.27 18.25 12.67
CA LEU A 184 -13.18 19.29 13.18
C LEU A 184 -14.38 19.48 12.25
N LEU A 185 -14.16 19.51 10.94
CA LEU A 185 -15.24 19.64 9.96
C LEU A 185 -16.27 18.51 10.12
N ASP A 186 -15.82 17.27 10.27
CA ASP A 186 -16.69 16.11 10.49
C ASP A 186 -17.42 16.20 11.84
N GLU A 187 -16.73 16.61 12.91
CA GLU A 187 -17.32 16.83 14.24
C GLU A 187 -18.40 17.93 14.25
N LEU A 188 -18.19 19.02 13.50
CA LEU A 188 -19.18 20.08 13.32
C LEU A 188 -20.41 19.58 12.56
N ARG A 189 -20.19 18.82 11.48
CA ARG A 189 -21.27 18.25 10.67
C ARG A 189 -22.11 17.27 11.47
N ASP A 190 -21.47 16.38 12.22
CA ASP A 190 -22.16 15.40 13.06
C ASP A 190 -22.89 16.06 14.22
N GLY A 191 -22.28 17.08 14.85
CA GLY A 191 -22.93 17.86 15.90
C GLY A 191 -24.17 18.60 15.40
N MET A 192 -24.09 19.27 14.25
CA MET A 192 -25.23 19.95 13.64
C MET A 192 -26.31 18.97 13.18
N LYS A 193 -25.92 17.83 12.61
CA LYS A 193 -26.86 16.77 12.24
C LYS A 193 -27.65 16.29 13.45
N GLN A 194 -26.99 16.04 14.58
CA GLN A 194 -27.66 15.64 15.82
C GLN A 194 -28.56 16.73 16.38
N ALA A 195 -28.09 17.98 16.41
CA ALA A 195 -28.89 19.12 16.86
C ALA A 195 -30.16 19.32 16.03
N LEU A 196 -30.04 19.24 14.70
CA LEU A 196 -31.18 19.34 13.78
C LEU A 196 -32.15 18.17 13.92
N VAL A 197 -31.64 16.93 14.00
CA VAL A 197 -32.49 15.76 14.22
C VAL A 197 -33.21 15.86 15.57
N ALA A 198 -32.52 16.24 16.64
CA ALA A 198 -33.14 16.42 17.96
C ALA A 198 -34.23 17.50 17.93
N SER A 199 -33.98 18.64 17.27
CA SER A 199 -34.95 19.73 17.13
C SER A 199 -36.18 19.31 16.32
N ARG A 200 -35.98 18.56 15.23
CA ARG A 200 -37.06 18.00 14.39
C ARG A 200 -37.91 16.97 15.13
N LEU A 201 -37.27 16.12 15.93
CA LEU A 201 -37.97 15.15 16.77
C LEU A 201 -38.80 15.87 17.85
N GLY A 202 -38.22 16.89 18.49
CA GLY A 202 -38.91 17.73 19.47
C GLY A 202 -40.14 18.45 18.89
N ALA A 203 -40.02 19.03 17.69
CA ALA A 203 -41.14 19.68 17.00
C ALA A 203 -42.31 18.72 16.71
N ARG A 204 -42.03 17.41 16.59
CA ARG A 204 -43.03 16.35 16.37
C ARG A 204 -43.39 15.58 17.64
N GLN A 205 -42.94 16.04 18.82
CA GLN A 205 -43.17 15.39 20.11
C GLN A 205 -42.69 13.93 20.15
N LEU A 206 -41.66 13.60 19.36
CA LEU A 206 -41.01 12.30 19.34
C LEU A 206 -39.85 12.30 20.33
N ASP A 207 -39.76 11.26 21.16
CA ASP A 207 -38.63 11.10 22.09
C ASP A 207 -37.33 10.75 21.32
N PRO A 208 -36.28 11.61 21.38
CA PRO A 208 -35.01 11.33 20.73
C PRO A 208 -34.29 10.09 21.30
N ALA A 209 -34.53 9.69 22.54
CA ALA A 209 -33.95 8.48 23.11
C ALA A 209 -34.56 7.23 22.46
N GLU A 210 -35.88 7.21 22.28
CA GLU A 210 -36.60 6.10 21.67
C GLU A 210 -36.21 5.90 20.20
N VAL A 211 -36.13 6.97 19.41
CA VAL A 211 -35.72 6.89 18.01
C VAL A 211 -34.28 6.36 17.87
N ARG A 212 -33.38 6.79 18.76
CA ARG A 212 -31.99 6.28 18.77
C ARG A 212 -31.93 4.80 19.09
N ARG A 213 -32.76 4.32 20.02
CA ARG A 213 -32.86 2.90 20.37
C ARG A 213 -33.36 2.08 19.18
N LEU A 214 -34.41 2.55 18.49
CA LEU A 214 -35.02 1.84 17.36
C LEU A 214 -34.13 1.80 16.11
N THR A 215 -33.28 2.81 15.92
CA THR A 215 -32.35 2.90 14.77
C THR A 215 -30.96 2.33 15.05
N SER A 216 -30.68 1.95 16.29
CA SER A 216 -29.42 1.35 16.73
C SER A 216 -29.34 -0.13 16.32
N VAL A 217 -28.86 -0.40 15.10
CA VAL A 217 -28.53 -1.77 14.67
C VAL A 217 -27.04 -2.05 14.93
N PRO A 218 -26.69 -3.07 15.73
CA PRO A 218 -25.30 -3.48 15.92
C PRO A 218 -24.67 -3.90 14.59
N ARG A 219 -23.41 -3.52 14.34
CA ARG A 219 -22.69 -4.01 13.15
C ARG A 219 -22.56 -5.53 13.26
N VAL A 220 -23.12 -6.23 12.28
CA VAL A 220 -23.00 -7.68 12.18
C VAL A 220 -21.70 -8.01 11.46
N ALA A 221 -20.84 -8.83 12.06
CA ALA A 221 -19.64 -9.28 11.41
C ALA A 221 -20.01 -10.23 10.25
N PRO A 222 -19.53 -9.99 9.01
CA PRO A 222 -19.84 -10.87 7.90
C PRO A 222 -19.16 -12.22 8.12
N ILE A 223 -19.96 -13.29 8.23
CA ILE A 223 -19.45 -14.66 8.23
C ILE A 223 -19.30 -15.06 6.76
N LYS A 224 -18.05 -15.16 6.29
CA LYS A 224 -17.74 -15.66 4.95
C LYS A 224 -17.85 -17.19 4.97
N LEU A 225 -18.97 -17.69 4.49
CA LEU A 225 -19.17 -19.12 4.25
C LEU A 225 -18.25 -19.55 3.10
N SER A 226 -17.27 -20.40 3.43
CA SER A 226 -16.36 -21.03 2.47
C SER A 226 -16.64 -22.54 2.44
N ALA A 227 -16.52 -23.16 1.27
CA ALA A 227 -16.67 -24.61 1.09
C ALA A 227 -15.67 -25.46 1.90
N GLN A 228 -14.63 -24.85 2.47
CA GLN A 228 -13.59 -25.51 3.29
C GLN A 228 -13.58 -25.07 4.77
N GLY A 229 -14.67 -24.45 5.25
CA GLY A 229 -14.86 -24.11 6.67
C GLY A 229 -14.70 -22.62 6.98
N ASP A 230 -15.32 -22.21 8.09
CA ASP A 230 -15.44 -20.82 8.54
C ASP A 230 -14.07 -20.25 8.97
N SER A 231 -13.30 -19.76 8.01
CA SER A 231 -12.05 -19.07 8.30
C SER A 231 -12.32 -17.61 8.64
N LYS A 232 -12.12 -17.26 9.92
CA LYS A 232 -11.94 -15.87 10.38
C LYS A 232 -10.59 -15.33 9.85
N ARG A 233 -10.52 -15.12 8.55
CA ARG A 233 -9.34 -14.55 7.89
C ARG A 233 -9.35 -13.05 8.13
N ASN A 234 -8.34 -12.53 8.83
CA ASN A 234 -8.14 -11.10 8.99
C ASN A 234 -8.05 -10.44 7.60
N GLU A 235 -8.96 -9.52 7.27
CA GLU A 235 -9.04 -8.92 5.94
C GLU A 235 -7.78 -8.10 5.60
N ILE A 236 -7.26 -7.36 6.58
CA ILE A 236 -6.02 -6.56 6.43
C ILE A 236 -4.80 -7.47 6.21
N ALA A 237 -4.72 -8.56 6.97
CA ALA A 237 -3.67 -9.57 6.86
C ALA A 237 -3.67 -10.27 5.49
N SER A 238 -4.86 -10.63 5.01
CA SER A 238 -5.06 -11.31 3.72
C SER A 238 -4.76 -10.37 2.54
N ALA A 239 -4.95 -9.06 2.73
CA ALA A 239 -4.55 -8.05 1.76
C ALA A 239 -3.03 -7.79 1.79
N LEU A 240 -2.35 -7.78 2.94
CA LEU A 240 -0.92 -7.44 2.97
C LEU A 240 0.00 -8.58 2.52
N LEU A 241 -0.40 -9.84 2.71
CA LEU A 241 0.46 -10.99 2.42
C LEU A 241 0.85 -11.10 0.92
N PRO A 242 -0.09 -10.98 -0.05
CA PRO A 242 0.26 -11.01 -1.46
C PRO A 242 1.25 -9.88 -1.84
N MET A 243 1.17 -8.72 -1.17
CA MET A 243 2.01 -7.55 -1.46
C MET A 243 3.41 -7.81 -0.96
N ALA A 244 3.52 -8.37 0.25
CA ALA A 244 4.80 -8.74 0.83
C ALA A 244 5.55 -9.72 -0.08
N PHE A 245 4.88 -10.75 -0.62
CA PHE A 245 5.51 -11.70 -1.54
C PHE A 245 5.88 -11.08 -2.89
N MET A 246 5.02 -10.22 -3.45
CA MET A 246 5.35 -9.51 -4.68
C MET A 246 6.57 -8.59 -4.49
N VAL A 247 6.59 -7.79 -3.41
CA VAL A 247 7.70 -6.87 -3.09
C VAL A 247 8.99 -7.64 -2.81
N LEU A 248 8.89 -8.74 -2.07
CA LEU A 248 9.99 -9.65 -1.80
C LEU A 248 10.60 -10.18 -3.11
N MET A 249 9.77 -10.69 -4.01
CA MET A 249 10.23 -11.19 -5.30
C MET A 249 10.82 -10.07 -6.17
N PHE A 250 10.21 -8.88 -6.16
CA PHE A 250 10.71 -7.69 -6.85
C PHE A 250 12.11 -7.31 -6.35
N ILE A 251 12.31 -7.20 -5.04
CA ILE A 251 13.60 -6.83 -4.45
C ILE A 251 14.66 -7.88 -4.80
N ALA A 252 14.34 -9.17 -4.67
CA ALA A 252 15.29 -10.24 -4.95
C ALA A 252 15.71 -10.26 -6.42
N VAL A 253 14.76 -10.14 -7.35
CA VAL A 253 15.03 -10.15 -8.79
C VAL A 253 15.75 -8.88 -9.24
N MET A 254 15.31 -7.69 -8.78
CA MET A 254 15.96 -6.42 -9.14
C MET A 254 17.39 -6.37 -8.65
N THR A 255 17.62 -6.75 -7.40
CA THR A 255 18.94 -6.62 -6.79
C THR A 255 19.95 -7.53 -7.49
N ALA A 256 19.59 -8.80 -7.70
CA ALA A 256 20.43 -9.77 -8.39
C ALA A 256 20.64 -9.41 -9.88
N GLY A 257 19.60 -8.94 -10.56
CA GLY A 257 19.71 -8.50 -11.96
C GLY A 257 20.57 -7.24 -12.14
N GLN A 258 20.47 -6.27 -11.23
CA GLN A 258 21.28 -5.05 -11.27
C GLN A 258 22.76 -5.35 -11.01
N GLN A 259 23.07 -6.23 -10.06
CA GLN A 259 24.44 -6.69 -9.81
C GLN A 259 25.04 -7.38 -11.04
N LEU A 260 24.26 -8.25 -11.70
CA LEU A 260 24.66 -8.91 -12.95
C LEU A 260 25.00 -7.92 -14.06
N MET A 261 24.17 -6.89 -14.23
CA MET A 261 24.41 -5.84 -15.21
C MET A 261 25.68 -5.05 -14.87
N THR A 262 25.79 -4.55 -13.64
CA THR A 262 26.94 -3.76 -13.20
C THR A 262 28.24 -4.53 -13.32
N SER A 263 28.29 -5.79 -12.87
CA SER A 263 29.50 -6.62 -12.99
C SER A 263 29.89 -6.88 -14.45
N THR A 264 28.91 -6.99 -15.34
CA THR A 264 29.16 -7.14 -16.79
C THR A 264 29.76 -5.89 -17.40
N ILE A 265 29.26 -4.71 -17.01
CA ILE A 265 29.80 -3.42 -17.45
C ILE A 265 31.23 -3.23 -16.93
N GLU A 266 31.45 -3.49 -15.64
CA GLU A 266 32.77 -3.35 -15.00
C GLU A 266 33.82 -4.28 -15.61
N GLU A 267 33.46 -5.54 -15.88
CA GLU A 267 34.37 -6.50 -16.52
C GLU A 267 34.73 -6.12 -17.95
N LYS A 268 33.76 -5.59 -18.70
CA LYS A 268 33.97 -5.09 -20.06
C LYS A 268 34.86 -3.85 -20.05
N ALA A 269 34.59 -2.90 -19.15
CA ALA A 269 35.37 -1.68 -18.99
C ALA A 269 36.82 -1.96 -18.54
N SER A 270 37.02 -2.97 -17.69
CA SER A 270 38.33 -3.30 -17.12
C SER A 270 39.19 -4.22 -18.00
N ARG A 271 38.77 -4.54 -19.24
CA ARG A 271 39.37 -5.55 -20.13
C ARG A 271 39.55 -6.95 -19.51
N VAL A 272 38.94 -7.20 -18.34
CA VAL A 272 38.94 -8.51 -17.68
C VAL A 272 38.21 -9.52 -18.56
N VAL A 273 37.21 -9.07 -19.32
CA VAL A 273 36.44 -9.94 -20.22
C VAL A 273 37.31 -10.60 -21.29
N GLU A 274 38.34 -9.93 -21.82
CA GLU A 274 39.26 -10.51 -22.82
C GLU A 274 40.05 -11.69 -22.23
N LEU A 275 40.52 -11.53 -20.99
CA LEU A 275 41.21 -12.60 -20.24
C LEU A 275 40.28 -13.78 -19.93
N LEU A 276 39.02 -13.50 -19.57
CA LEU A 276 38.04 -14.55 -19.28
C LEU A 276 37.62 -15.31 -20.54
N LEU A 277 37.51 -14.62 -21.67
CA LEU A 277 37.16 -15.21 -22.95
C LEU A 277 38.29 -16.09 -23.53
N ALA A 278 39.54 -15.90 -23.09
CA ALA A 278 40.63 -16.82 -23.42
C ALA A 278 40.46 -18.21 -22.78
N ALA A 279 39.68 -18.32 -21.69
CA ALA A 279 39.47 -19.57 -20.96
C ALA A 279 38.06 -20.17 -21.15
N VAL A 280 37.04 -19.35 -21.38
CA VAL A 280 35.61 -19.72 -21.38
C VAL A 280 34.88 -19.03 -22.53
N SER A 281 33.95 -19.72 -23.21
CA SER A 281 33.18 -19.08 -24.30
C SER A 281 32.19 -18.02 -23.79
N PRO A 282 31.77 -17.04 -24.62
CA PRO A 282 30.82 -15.99 -24.21
C PRO A 282 29.50 -16.52 -23.63
N THR A 283 28.98 -17.60 -24.20
CA THR A 283 27.73 -18.23 -23.76
C THR A 283 27.89 -18.93 -22.41
N GLU A 284 29.01 -19.63 -22.20
CA GLU A 284 29.34 -20.24 -20.91
C GLU A 284 29.57 -19.19 -19.82
N LEU A 285 30.22 -18.07 -20.16
CA LEU A 285 30.43 -16.95 -19.24
C LEU A 285 29.09 -16.33 -18.83
N MET A 286 28.22 -16.03 -19.79
CA MET A 286 26.89 -15.47 -19.52
C MET A 286 26.03 -16.41 -18.68
N ALA A 287 25.95 -17.69 -19.06
CA ALA A 287 25.18 -18.69 -18.32
C ALA A 287 25.70 -18.85 -16.89
N GLY A 288 27.03 -18.87 -16.72
CA GLY A 288 27.66 -18.90 -15.40
C GLY A 288 27.29 -17.70 -14.55
N LYS A 289 27.32 -16.49 -15.13
CA LYS A 289 26.91 -15.27 -14.42
C LYS A 289 25.44 -15.26 -14.01
N ILE A 290 24.54 -15.62 -14.93
CA ILE A 290 23.11 -15.72 -14.63
C ILE A 290 22.86 -16.72 -13.50
N LEU A 291 23.51 -17.89 -13.53
CA LEU A 291 23.36 -18.91 -12.48
C LEU A 291 23.99 -18.50 -11.14
N GLY A 292 25.13 -17.81 -11.15
CA GLY A 292 25.76 -17.31 -9.93
C GLY A 292 24.88 -16.30 -9.22
N GLN A 293 24.39 -15.30 -9.97
CA GLN A 293 23.49 -14.28 -9.44
C GLN A 293 22.09 -14.83 -9.11
N LEU A 294 21.66 -15.95 -9.72
CA LEU A 294 20.44 -16.65 -9.33
C LEU A 294 20.54 -17.16 -7.90
N ALA A 295 21.67 -17.77 -7.54
CA ALA A 295 21.92 -18.27 -6.20
C ALA A 295 21.96 -17.13 -5.16
N VAL A 296 22.47 -15.96 -5.54
CA VAL A 296 22.41 -14.74 -4.71
C VAL A 296 20.96 -14.30 -4.49
N GLY A 297 20.18 -14.19 -5.56
CA GLY A 297 18.76 -13.83 -5.49
C GLY A 297 17.93 -14.84 -4.69
N ALA A 298 18.20 -16.14 -4.84
CA ALA A 298 17.55 -17.20 -4.08
C ALA A 298 17.90 -17.13 -2.59
N LEU A 299 19.15 -16.81 -2.25
CA LEU A 299 19.57 -16.57 -0.87
C LEU A 299 18.84 -15.36 -0.27
N MET A 300 18.74 -14.25 -1.01
CA MET A 300 17.96 -13.09 -0.59
C MET A 300 16.48 -13.42 -0.37
N LEU A 301 15.87 -14.16 -1.30
CA LEU A 301 14.49 -14.61 -1.19
C LEU A 301 14.27 -15.45 0.07
N ALA A 302 15.17 -16.41 0.33
CA ALA A 302 15.09 -17.27 1.51
C ALA A 302 15.26 -16.47 2.81
N LEU A 303 16.23 -15.56 2.88
CA LEU A 303 16.50 -14.77 4.08
C LEU A 303 15.39 -13.77 4.39
N TYR A 304 14.93 -13.03 3.39
CA TYR A 304 13.81 -12.09 3.57
C TYR A 304 12.49 -12.82 3.79
N GLY A 305 12.27 -13.96 3.11
CA GLY A 305 11.14 -14.84 3.38
C GLY A 305 11.16 -15.33 4.83
N ALA A 306 12.31 -15.75 5.35
CA ALA A 306 12.46 -16.18 6.74
C ALA A 306 12.26 -15.03 7.73
N ILE A 307 12.81 -13.83 7.48
CA ILE A 307 12.59 -12.65 8.32
C ILE A 307 11.10 -12.24 8.31
N GLY A 308 10.47 -12.24 7.13
CA GLY A 308 9.04 -12.01 6.99
C GLY A 308 8.22 -13.02 7.77
N LEU A 309 8.60 -14.29 7.72
CA LEU A 309 7.97 -15.37 8.48
C LEU A 309 8.12 -15.21 10.00
N LEU A 310 9.30 -14.77 10.47
CA LEU A 310 9.59 -14.47 11.87
C LEU A 310 8.83 -13.23 12.38
N GLY A 311 8.68 -12.19 11.55
CA GLY A 311 7.86 -11.01 11.85
C GLY A 311 6.36 -11.30 11.83
N LEU A 312 5.94 -12.36 11.13
CA LEU A 312 4.57 -12.82 10.97
C LEU A 312 4.32 -14.16 11.71
N ILE A 313 5.03 -14.47 12.81
CA ILE A 313 4.79 -15.70 13.59
C ILE A 313 3.32 -15.84 14.02
N SER A 314 2.58 -14.74 14.13
CA SER A 314 1.13 -14.70 14.32
C SER A 314 0.31 -15.28 13.15
N PHE A 315 0.81 -15.22 11.91
CA PHE A 315 0.14 -15.70 10.69
C PHE A 315 0.36 -17.19 10.44
N ALA A 316 1.55 -17.72 10.75
CA ALA A 316 1.81 -19.16 10.69
C ALA A 316 0.93 -19.92 11.69
N ALA A 317 0.68 -19.33 12.88
CA ALA A 317 -0.27 -19.83 13.87
C ALA A 317 -1.75 -19.80 13.39
N MET A 318 -2.07 -19.03 12.34
CA MET A 318 -3.40 -18.93 11.73
C MET A 318 -3.56 -19.77 10.45
N GLY A 319 -2.57 -20.60 10.07
CA GLY A 319 -2.64 -21.44 8.87
C GLY A 319 -2.64 -20.65 7.55
N LEU A 320 -2.12 -19.41 7.55
CA LEU A 320 -2.14 -18.53 6.37
C LEU A 320 -1.06 -18.86 5.33
N LEU A 321 -0.10 -19.72 5.66
CA LEU A 321 1.03 -20.07 4.80
C LEU A 321 1.03 -21.57 4.51
N ASP A 322 0.59 -21.91 3.30
CA ASP A 322 0.71 -23.25 2.75
C ASP A 322 2.12 -23.43 2.15
N LEU A 323 2.75 -24.58 2.40
CA LEU A 323 4.05 -24.94 1.82
C LEU A 323 3.99 -24.93 0.28
N SER A 324 2.81 -25.20 -0.30
CA SER A 324 2.58 -25.07 -1.73
C SER A 324 2.86 -23.66 -2.25
N LEU A 325 2.48 -22.62 -1.49
CA LEU A 325 2.66 -21.23 -1.88
C LEU A 325 4.13 -20.82 -1.89
N LEU A 326 4.95 -21.35 -0.96
CA LEU A 326 6.40 -21.16 -0.97
C LEU A 326 7.04 -21.84 -2.19
N PHE A 327 6.57 -23.04 -2.55
CA PHE A 327 7.02 -23.73 -3.75
C PHE A 327 6.73 -22.90 -5.01
N TYR A 328 5.50 -22.41 -5.18
CA TYR A 328 5.13 -21.58 -6.33
C TYR A 328 5.86 -20.23 -6.32
N LEU A 329 6.07 -19.62 -5.16
CA LEU A 329 6.91 -18.43 -5.00
C LEU A 329 8.32 -18.66 -5.57
N PHE A 330 8.92 -19.81 -5.25
CA PHE A 330 10.25 -20.14 -5.76
C PHE A 330 10.26 -20.42 -7.28
N VAL A 331 9.25 -21.11 -7.80
CA VAL A 331 9.11 -21.37 -9.24
C VAL A 331 8.95 -20.06 -10.02
N PHE A 332 8.05 -19.17 -9.60
CA PHE A 332 7.84 -17.88 -10.24
C PHE A 332 9.03 -16.94 -10.06
N PHE A 333 9.71 -16.99 -8.91
CA PHE A 333 10.98 -16.30 -8.73
C PHE A 333 12.01 -16.75 -9.77
N LEU A 334 12.17 -18.06 -10.02
CA LEU A 334 13.12 -18.56 -11.01
C LEU A 334 12.79 -18.04 -12.42
N ILE A 335 11.52 -18.07 -12.80
CA ILE A 335 11.05 -17.57 -14.11
C ILE A 335 11.31 -16.06 -14.24
N ALA A 336 10.90 -15.28 -13.24
CA ALA A 336 11.08 -13.83 -13.21
C ALA A 336 12.56 -13.48 -13.28
N TYR A 337 13.36 -14.13 -12.44
CA TYR A 337 14.79 -13.93 -12.36
C TYR A 337 15.46 -14.23 -13.71
N VAL A 338 15.26 -15.42 -14.29
CA VAL A 338 15.94 -15.78 -15.54
C VAL A 338 15.54 -14.83 -16.67
N THR A 339 14.27 -14.45 -16.75
CA THR A 339 13.78 -13.50 -17.76
C THR A 339 14.48 -12.15 -17.62
N LEU A 340 14.49 -11.58 -16.42
CA LEU A 340 14.97 -10.22 -16.18
C LEU A 340 16.51 -10.16 -16.12
N ALA A 341 17.16 -11.13 -15.50
CA ALA A 341 18.61 -11.27 -15.49
C ALA A 341 19.17 -11.39 -16.90
N SER A 342 18.49 -12.12 -17.80
CA SER A 342 18.90 -12.21 -19.21
C SER A 342 18.83 -10.84 -19.89
N LEU A 343 17.75 -10.09 -19.71
CA LEU A 343 17.62 -8.73 -20.26
C LEU A 343 18.68 -7.78 -19.69
N MET A 344 18.95 -7.85 -18.39
CA MET A 344 19.95 -7.02 -17.73
C MET A 344 21.39 -7.39 -18.14
N ALA A 345 21.69 -8.68 -18.33
CA ALA A 345 22.95 -9.13 -18.89
C ALA A 345 23.16 -8.65 -20.34
N ALA A 346 22.09 -8.67 -21.15
CA ALA A 346 22.11 -8.14 -22.51
C ALA A 346 22.43 -6.64 -22.53
N ILE A 347 21.80 -5.86 -21.65
CA ILE A 347 22.07 -4.43 -21.50
C ILE A 347 23.51 -4.20 -21.03
N GLY A 348 23.96 -4.93 -20.00
CA GLY A 348 25.30 -4.79 -19.45
C GLY A 348 26.41 -5.09 -20.45
N ALA A 349 26.20 -6.06 -21.35
CA ALA A 349 27.15 -6.36 -22.42
C ALA A 349 27.14 -5.32 -23.55
N ALA A 350 26.01 -4.64 -23.77
CA ALA A 350 25.82 -3.73 -24.89
C ALA A 350 26.38 -2.31 -24.65
N VAL A 351 26.57 -1.91 -23.40
CA VAL A 351 27.03 -0.56 -23.02
C VAL A 351 28.48 -0.59 -22.53
N ASN A 352 29.08 0.60 -22.38
CA ASN A 352 30.43 0.74 -21.83
C ASN A 352 30.44 1.45 -20.47
N GLU A 353 29.38 2.20 -20.15
CA GLU A 353 29.24 2.92 -18.88
C GLU A 353 27.90 2.69 -18.19
N LEU A 354 27.87 2.81 -16.87
CA LEU A 354 26.66 2.63 -16.06
C LEU A 354 25.57 3.66 -16.40
N ARG A 355 25.95 4.89 -16.79
CA ARG A 355 25.01 5.96 -17.17
C ARG A 355 24.18 5.59 -18.40
N GLU A 356 24.81 4.93 -19.38
CA GLU A 356 24.12 4.49 -20.60
C GLU A 356 23.16 3.33 -20.30
N ALA A 357 23.58 2.43 -19.41
CA ALA A 357 22.76 1.31 -18.95
C ALA A 357 21.45 1.79 -18.34
N GLN A 358 21.48 2.85 -17.52
CA GLN A 358 20.29 3.40 -16.86
C GLN A 358 19.18 3.81 -17.84
N THR A 359 19.53 4.38 -19.00
CA THR A 359 18.54 4.72 -20.03
C THR A 359 17.90 3.48 -20.65
N LEU A 360 18.70 2.42 -20.86
CA LEU A 360 18.22 1.14 -21.41
C LEU A 360 17.45 0.30 -20.38
N LEU A 361 17.60 0.58 -19.08
CA LEU A 361 16.85 -0.09 -18.02
C LEU A 361 15.41 0.39 -17.90
N THR A 362 15.07 1.61 -18.32
CA THR A 362 13.73 2.18 -18.15
C THR A 362 12.59 1.24 -18.61
N PRO A 363 12.66 0.59 -19.79
CA PRO A 363 11.63 -0.36 -20.21
C PRO A 363 11.56 -1.63 -19.34
N VAL A 364 12.70 -2.10 -18.83
CA VAL A 364 12.78 -3.26 -17.93
C VAL A 364 12.14 -2.92 -16.58
N ILE A 365 12.46 -1.75 -16.03
CA ILE A 365 11.89 -1.26 -14.77
C ILE A 365 10.38 -1.07 -14.92
N LEU A 366 9.90 -0.45 -16.01
CA LEU A 366 8.47 -0.24 -16.26
C LEU A 366 7.71 -1.57 -16.24
N THR A 367 8.29 -2.60 -16.85
CA THR A 367 7.71 -3.95 -16.89
C THR A 367 7.59 -4.57 -15.50
N MET A 368 8.52 -4.27 -14.59
CA MET A 368 8.48 -4.79 -13.21
C MET A 368 7.60 -3.96 -12.28
N VAL A 369 7.50 -2.64 -12.51
CA VAL A 369 6.62 -1.73 -11.75
C VAL A 369 5.16 -1.90 -12.15
N PHE A 370 4.88 -2.26 -13.41
CA PHE A 370 3.51 -2.43 -13.90
C PHE A 370 2.66 -3.41 -13.07
N PRO A 371 3.11 -4.62 -12.73
CA PRO A 371 2.43 -5.50 -11.77
C PRO A 371 2.18 -4.87 -10.40
N MET A 372 3.13 -4.08 -9.89
CA MET A 372 3.00 -3.41 -8.59
C MET A 372 1.92 -2.34 -8.62
N MET A 373 1.74 -1.63 -9.74
CA MET A 373 0.66 -0.67 -9.91
C MET A 373 -0.71 -1.36 -9.95
N LEU A 374 -0.78 -2.58 -10.49
CA LEU A 374 -2.00 -3.38 -10.58
C LEU A 374 -2.31 -4.20 -9.33
N TRP A 375 -1.49 -4.11 -8.30
CA TRP A 375 -1.66 -4.74 -7.00
C TRP A 375 -3.11 -4.63 -6.46
N MET A 376 -3.62 -3.41 -6.34
CA MET A 376 -4.93 -3.13 -5.73
C MET A 376 -6.09 -3.75 -6.53
N PRO A 377 -6.22 -3.50 -7.85
CA PRO A 377 -7.32 -4.08 -8.61
C PRO A 377 -7.26 -5.62 -8.65
N ILE A 378 -6.06 -6.20 -8.76
CA ILE A 378 -5.89 -7.67 -8.82
C ILE A 378 -6.17 -8.32 -7.47
N SER A 379 -5.79 -7.69 -6.35
CA SER A 379 -6.08 -8.24 -5.02
C SER A 379 -7.57 -8.17 -4.68
N ARG A 380 -8.30 -7.22 -5.26
CA ARG A 380 -9.76 -7.09 -5.11
C ARG A 380 -10.51 -8.13 -5.94
N ASP A 381 -10.07 -8.36 -7.18
CA ASP A 381 -10.63 -9.38 -8.07
C ASP A 381 -9.51 -10.19 -8.76
N PRO A 382 -9.05 -11.27 -8.09
CA PRO A 382 -7.96 -12.12 -8.59
C PRO A 382 -8.30 -12.89 -9.87
N ASN A 383 -9.59 -13.03 -10.21
CA ASN A 383 -10.05 -13.80 -11.37
C ASN A 383 -10.59 -12.90 -12.50
N SER A 384 -10.40 -11.59 -12.38
CA SER A 384 -10.71 -10.64 -13.45
C SER A 384 -9.90 -10.94 -14.73
N MET A 385 -10.45 -10.53 -15.89
CA MET A 385 -9.76 -10.65 -17.18
C MET A 385 -8.39 -9.93 -17.16
N LEU A 386 -8.30 -8.79 -16.46
CA LEU A 386 -7.05 -8.06 -16.29
C LEU A 386 -6.02 -8.89 -15.51
N ALA A 387 -6.40 -9.50 -14.39
CA ALA A 387 -5.53 -10.37 -13.61
C ALA A 387 -5.09 -11.59 -14.43
N MET A 388 -6.00 -12.21 -15.17
CA MET A 388 -5.72 -13.37 -16.02
C MET A 388 -4.67 -13.04 -17.08
N VAL A 389 -4.91 -12.03 -17.93
CA VAL A 389 -4.02 -11.68 -19.05
C VAL A 389 -2.64 -11.25 -18.55
N THR A 390 -2.58 -10.42 -17.53
CA THR A 390 -1.30 -9.92 -16.99
C THR A 390 -0.49 -10.98 -16.26
N SER A 391 -1.15 -12.02 -15.73
CA SER A 391 -0.51 -13.18 -15.10
C SER A 391 0.14 -14.16 -16.08
N ILE A 392 -0.20 -14.08 -17.37
CA ILE A 392 0.30 -15.00 -18.39
C ILE A 392 1.47 -14.39 -19.18
N LEU A 393 1.58 -13.07 -19.23
CA LEU A 393 2.65 -12.37 -19.96
C LEU A 393 4.01 -12.59 -19.26
N PRO A 394 5.06 -13.16 -19.89
CA PRO A 394 6.21 -13.70 -19.15
C PRO A 394 6.98 -12.71 -18.24
N PRO A 395 7.21 -11.45 -18.64
CA PRO A 395 7.93 -10.51 -17.77
C PRO A 395 7.13 -10.05 -16.53
N THR A 396 5.80 -10.01 -16.62
CA THR A 396 4.91 -9.53 -15.55
C THR A 396 4.20 -10.66 -14.80
N GLY A 397 4.04 -11.78 -15.48
CA GLY A 397 3.23 -12.94 -15.11
C GLY A 397 3.62 -13.54 -13.77
N PRO A 398 4.92 -13.79 -13.51
CA PRO A 398 5.37 -14.27 -12.21
C PRO A 398 4.93 -13.38 -11.04
N PHE A 399 4.99 -12.06 -11.20
CA PHE A 399 4.62 -11.13 -10.13
C PHE A 399 3.12 -11.16 -9.87
N VAL A 400 2.32 -11.11 -10.94
CA VAL A 400 0.87 -11.11 -10.84
C VAL A 400 0.33 -12.45 -10.34
N MET A 401 0.87 -13.59 -10.81
CA MET A 401 0.36 -14.90 -10.44
C MET A 401 0.53 -15.16 -8.93
N ILE A 402 1.63 -14.70 -8.33
CA ILE A 402 1.81 -14.77 -6.88
C ILE A 402 0.75 -13.98 -6.12
N ILE A 403 0.35 -12.81 -6.61
CA ILE A 403 -0.75 -12.04 -6.01
C ILE A 403 -2.05 -12.86 -6.07
N ARG A 404 -2.35 -13.43 -7.23
CA ARG A 404 -3.57 -14.23 -7.45
C ARG A 404 -3.61 -15.47 -6.56
N MET A 405 -2.49 -16.18 -6.43
CA MET A 405 -2.41 -17.42 -5.63
C MET A 405 -2.46 -17.20 -4.12
N SER A 406 -1.97 -16.06 -3.64
CA SER A 406 -2.00 -15.74 -2.20
C SER A 406 -3.27 -14.99 -1.78
N SER A 407 -4.15 -14.69 -2.73
CA SER A 407 -5.46 -14.08 -2.47
C SER A 407 -6.47 -15.08 -1.89
N SER A 408 -7.60 -14.58 -1.39
CA SER A 408 -8.63 -15.43 -0.77
C SER A 408 -9.31 -16.41 -1.74
N SER A 409 -9.29 -16.11 -3.03
CA SER A 409 -9.91 -16.90 -4.10
C SER A 409 -8.84 -17.23 -5.16
N PRO A 410 -8.02 -18.26 -4.94
CA PRO A 410 -6.93 -18.60 -5.85
C PRO A 410 -7.44 -19.00 -7.24
N PRO A 411 -6.66 -18.75 -8.30
CA PRO A 411 -7.06 -19.08 -9.65
C PRO A 411 -7.10 -20.60 -9.89
N PRO A 412 -7.83 -21.07 -10.91
CA PRO A 412 -7.78 -22.46 -11.33
C PRO A 412 -6.36 -22.93 -11.63
N MET A 413 -6.03 -24.18 -11.24
CA MET A 413 -4.67 -24.71 -11.38
C MET A 413 -4.15 -24.72 -12.82
N TRP A 414 -5.02 -24.85 -13.82
CA TRP A 414 -4.61 -24.82 -15.23
C TRP A 414 -4.05 -23.44 -15.63
N GLU A 415 -4.54 -22.34 -15.05
CA GLU A 415 -4.00 -21.00 -15.30
C GLU A 415 -2.59 -20.86 -14.72
N VAL A 416 -2.37 -21.45 -13.54
CA VAL A 416 -1.05 -21.50 -12.89
C VAL A 416 -0.07 -22.26 -13.77
N TRP A 417 -0.42 -23.46 -14.23
CA TRP A 417 0.44 -24.26 -15.10
C TRP A 417 0.66 -23.62 -16.48
N LEU A 418 -0.35 -22.97 -17.05
CA LEU A 418 -0.25 -22.21 -18.29
C LEU A 418 0.72 -21.02 -18.13
N SER A 419 0.60 -20.27 -17.03
CA SER A 419 1.52 -19.16 -16.71
C SER A 419 2.95 -19.66 -16.49
N ILE A 420 3.14 -20.81 -15.83
CA ILE A 420 4.47 -21.44 -15.70
C ILE A 420 5.02 -21.81 -17.08
N GLY A 421 4.24 -22.48 -17.94
CA GLY A 421 4.67 -22.90 -19.27
C GLY A 421 5.06 -21.72 -20.17
N LEU A 422 4.22 -20.69 -20.22
CA LEU A 422 4.49 -19.47 -20.99
C LEU A 422 5.62 -18.64 -20.36
N GLY A 423 5.73 -18.64 -19.03
CA GLY A 423 6.84 -18.05 -18.30
C GLY A 423 8.18 -18.71 -18.66
N ILE A 424 8.24 -20.03 -18.68
CA ILE A 424 9.44 -20.80 -19.09
C ILE A 424 9.79 -20.49 -20.56
N LEU A 425 8.79 -20.45 -21.45
CA LEU A 425 9.01 -20.07 -22.84
C LEU A 425 9.58 -18.65 -22.95
N GLY A 426 9.03 -17.69 -22.21
CA GLY A 426 9.52 -16.32 -22.16
C GLY A 426 10.94 -16.20 -21.59
N ALA A 427 11.24 -16.95 -20.52
CA ALA A 427 12.57 -17.03 -19.95
C ALA A 427 13.59 -17.61 -20.95
N TRP A 428 13.21 -18.67 -21.67
CA TRP A 428 14.03 -19.25 -22.73
C TRP A 428 14.29 -18.26 -23.87
N LEU A 429 13.25 -17.55 -24.33
CA LEU A 429 13.38 -16.48 -25.34
C LEU A 429 14.29 -15.36 -24.85
N ALA A 430 14.19 -14.96 -23.58
CA ALA A 430 15.04 -13.94 -22.98
C ALA A 430 16.50 -14.38 -22.91
N VAL A 431 16.78 -15.62 -22.50
CA VAL A 431 18.15 -16.19 -22.49
C VAL A 431 18.72 -16.27 -23.90
N TRP A 432 17.91 -16.73 -24.87
CA TRP A 432 18.29 -16.78 -26.27
C TRP A 432 18.64 -15.39 -26.81
N PHE A 433 17.77 -14.40 -26.57
CA PHE A 433 17.97 -13.00 -26.95
C PHE A 433 19.25 -12.43 -26.31
N ALA A 434 19.42 -12.66 -25.01
CA ALA A 434 20.57 -12.21 -24.26
C ALA A 434 21.86 -12.82 -24.79
N GLY A 435 21.90 -14.13 -25.08
CA GLY A 435 23.09 -14.78 -25.63
C GLY A 435 23.54 -14.20 -26.96
N LYS A 436 22.58 -13.85 -27.83
CA LYS A 436 22.85 -13.19 -29.11
C LYS A 436 23.41 -11.79 -28.94
N VAL A 437 22.76 -10.98 -28.08
CA VAL A 437 23.21 -9.61 -27.75
C VAL A 437 24.57 -9.63 -27.06
N PHE A 438 24.79 -10.57 -26.14
CA PHE A 438 26.02 -10.69 -25.34
C PHE A 438 27.23 -11.01 -26.23
N ARG A 439 27.07 -11.90 -27.23
CA ARG A 439 28.14 -12.23 -28.17
C ARG A 439 28.59 -11.02 -29.00
N ILE A 440 27.65 -10.19 -29.46
CA ILE A 440 27.96 -8.98 -30.24
C ILE A 440 28.45 -7.86 -29.32
N GLY A 441 27.74 -7.62 -28.22
CA GLY A 441 27.96 -6.51 -27.30
C GLY A 441 29.35 -6.53 -26.67
N LEU A 442 29.89 -7.70 -26.34
CA LEU A 442 31.23 -7.84 -25.79
C LEU A 442 32.34 -7.34 -26.72
N LEU A 443 32.12 -7.39 -28.04
CA LEU A 443 33.11 -7.00 -29.04
C LEU A 443 32.87 -5.57 -29.58
N MET A 444 31.75 -4.95 -29.20
CA MET A 444 31.37 -3.62 -29.65
C MET A 444 31.91 -2.54 -28.71
N HIS A 445 32.70 -1.63 -29.29
CA HIS A 445 33.19 -0.40 -28.65
C HIS A 445 32.62 0.83 -29.37
N GLY A 446 32.30 1.89 -28.62
CA GLY A 446 31.82 3.16 -29.19
C GLY A 446 30.43 3.56 -28.70
N LYS A 447 29.61 4.15 -29.58
CA LYS A 447 28.32 4.77 -29.23
C LYS A 447 27.35 3.75 -28.60
N PRO A 448 26.61 4.13 -27.54
CA PRO A 448 25.64 3.24 -26.93
C PRO A 448 24.55 2.85 -27.92
N PRO A 449 24.22 1.56 -28.04
CA PRO A 449 23.14 1.11 -28.90
C PRO A 449 21.78 1.55 -28.34
N SER A 450 20.85 1.88 -29.24
CA SER A 450 19.45 2.05 -28.87
C SER A 450 18.78 0.70 -28.61
N PHE A 451 17.64 0.68 -27.90
CA PHE A 451 16.85 -0.55 -27.70
C PHE A 451 16.49 -1.24 -29.04
N MET A 452 16.18 -0.46 -30.07
CA MET A 452 15.90 -0.99 -31.41
C MET A 452 17.12 -1.64 -32.07
N THR A 453 18.33 -1.15 -31.75
CA THR A 453 19.58 -1.75 -32.20
C THR A 453 19.81 -3.13 -31.56
N LEU A 454 19.51 -3.28 -30.27
CA LEU A 454 19.60 -4.58 -29.58
C LEU A 454 18.68 -5.62 -30.22
N LEU A 455 17.46 -5.21 -30.60
CA LEU A 455 16.51 -6.08 -31.30
C LEU A 455 17.02 -6.51 -32.69
N ARG A 456 17.73 -5.62 -33.39
CA ARG A 456 18.39 -5.97 -34.66
C ARG A 456 19.53 -6.96 -34.45
N TRP A 457 20.34 -6.81 -33.40
CA TRP A 457 21.44 -7.73 -33.10
C TRP A 457 20.96 -9.16 -32.89
N ALA A 458 19.83 -9.34 -32.19
CA ALA A 458 19.23 -10.65 -31.99
C ALA A 458 18.76 -11.34 -33.30
N ARG A 459 18.52 -10.58 -34.37
CA ARG A 459 18.16 -11.14 -35.69
C ARG A 459 19.37 -11.43 -36.58
N MET A 460 20.51 -10.80 -36.32
CA MET A 460 21.72 -10.90 -37.17
C MET A 460 22.71 -11.96 -36.70
N ALA A 461 22.76 -12.26 -35.40
CA ALA A 461 23.59 -13.32 -34.82
C ALA A 461 22.94 -14.69 -34.96
#